data_AF-A0A1Y1JN54-F1
#
_entry.id   AF-A0A1Y1JN54-F1
#
_cell.length_a   1.000
_cell.length_b   1.000
_cell.length_c   1.000
_cell.angle_alpha   90.00
_cell.angle_beta   90.00
_cell.angle_gamma   90.00
#
_symmetry.space_group_name_H-M   'P 1'
#
loop_
_entity.id
_entity.type
_entity.pdbx_description
1 polymer ?
#
loop_
_entity_poly.entity_id
_entity_poly.type
_entity_poly.pdbx_seq_one_letter_code
_entity_poly.pdbx_strand_id
1 'polypeptide(L)'
;MFKMGGSIYGRVNEFPTCEEVISNVDHKKEEMRWSEDCKKINTIYSDAFNSKVEYICNKSMGYLYKIHNEHYNLLEKVAFEYLYYWIYKYHRKKETNISIIKKFHEELIKLYNDKNFSYSILHNYENTISDEELKKLKILYDNYKSYNLIKDQCKPSGNNDFCNEIKRIIDEYSPKTYIKPRETCISKELHNCKNNIVVPLIIPIFIILVLSFLWFIIYKLTPYGSYLSNMIKRKRNSCNSIYEEWNSLESSEISRYASNDGKYNVLYNYT
;
A
#
# COMPACT_ATOMS: atom_id res chain seq x y z
N MET A 1 9.54 -3.47 -12.06
CA MET A 1 9.60 -4.35 -10.88
C MET A 1 8.81 -3.69 -9.76
N PHE A 2 7.55 -4.08 -9.55
CA PHE A 2 6.69 -3.47 -8.53
C PHE A 2 6.98 -4.11 -7.17
N LYS A 3 7.64 -3.38 -6.27
CA LYS A 3 7.63 -3.69 -4.84
C LYS A 3 6.24 -3.36 -4.29
N MET A 4 5.38 -4.37 -4.15
CA MET A 4 4.15 -4.25 -3.39
C MET A 4 4.48 -4.33 -1.90
N GLY A 5 4.75 -3.18 -1.29
CA GLY A 5 4.87 -3.06 0.15
C GLY A 5 3.52 -3.35 0.84
N GLY A 6 3.54 -4.25 1.83
CA GLY A 6 2.51 -4.35 2.88
C GLY A 6 1.33 -5.30 2.64
N SER A 7 1.17 -5.94 1.48
CA SER A 7 0.08 -6.90 1.26
C SER A 7 0.51 -8.35 1.48
N ILE A 8 -0.43 -9.25 1.80
CA ILE A 8 -0.18 -10.71 1.88
C ILE A 8 0.49 -11.22 0.59
N TYR A 9 0.09 -10.67 -0.56
CA TYR A 9 0.65 -10.99 -1.87
C TYR A 9 2.12 -10.56 -2.02
N GLY A 10 2.50 -9.40 -1.47
CA GLY A 10 3.90 -8.97 -1.44
C GLY A 10 4.79 -9.94 -0.67
N ARG A 11 4.28 -10.51 0.44
CA ARG A 11 5.00 -11.48 1.27
C ARG A 11 5.25 -12.82 0.57
N VAL A 12 4.24 -13.34 -0.13
CA VAL A 12 4.28 -14.66 -0.78
C VAL A 12 5.35 -14.72 -1.87
N ASN A 13 5.70 -13.60 -2.51
CA ASN A 13 6.72 -13.58 -3.56
C ASN A 13 8.15 -13.84 -3.04
N GLU A 14 8.39 -13.62 -1.75
CA GLU A 14 9.71 -13.81 -1.11
C GLU A 14 9.84 -15.19 -0.44
N PHE A 15 8.73 -15.93 -0.32
CA PHE A 15 8.69 -17.27 0.26
C PHE A 15 9.57 -18.31 -0.48
N PRO A 16 9.71 -18.28 -1.82
CA PRO A 16 10.63 -19.17 -2.52
C PRO A 16 12.07 -19.04 -2.06
N THR A 17 12.55 -17.81 -1.84
CA THR A 17 13.89 -17.55 -1.31
C THR A 17 14.04 -18.16 0.07
N CYS A 18 13.04 -17.97 0.95
CA CYS A 18 13.06 -18.54 2.29
C CYS A 18 13.02 -20.08 2.26
N GLU A 19 12.25 -20.65 1.33
CA GLU A 19 12.14 -22.09 1.12
C GLU A 19 13.45 -22.71 0.64
N GLU A 20 14.15 -22.04 -0.27
CA GLU A 20 15.46 -22.45 -0.74
C GLU A 20 16.48 -22.45 0.41
N VAL A 21 16.52 -21.35 1.18
CA VAL A 21 17.45 -21.23 2.32
C VAL A 21 17.21 -22.34 3.34
N ILE A 22 15.96 -22.56 3.77
CA ILE A 22 15.66 -23.61 4.77
C ILE A 22 15.94 -25.01 4.22
N SER A 23 15.71 -25.24 2.92
CA SER A 23 15.98 -26.54 2.27
C SER A 23 17.48 -26.85 2.26
N ASN A 24 18.30 -25.84 2.00
CA ASN A 24 19.77 -25.95 1.92
C ASN A 24 20.48 -25.93 3.29
N VAL A 25 19.77 -25.86 4.41
CA VAL A 25 20.37 -26.02 5.75
C VAL A 25 20.86 -27.45 5.94
N ASP A 26 22.15 -27.61 6.28
CA ASP A 26 22.75 -28.89 6.64
C ASP A 26 22.33 -29.29 8.06
N HIS A 27 21.41 -30.25 8.14
CA HIS A 27 20.89 -30.73 9.42
C HIS A 27 21.98 -31.30 10.34
N LYS A 28 22.97 -32.03 9.80
CA LYS A 28 23.98 -32.71 10.64
C LYS A 28 24.86 -31.70 11.35
N LYS A 29 25.24 -30.64 10.64
CA LYS A 29 26.01 -29.54 11.21
C LYS A 29 25.24 -28.82 12.32
N GLU A 30 23.96 -28.52 12.09
CA GLU A 30 23.15 -27.79 13.08
C GLU A 30 22.77 -28.64 14.29
N GLU A 31 22.55 -29.94 14.11
CA GLU A 31 22.32 -30.89 15.20
C GLU A 31 23.47 -30.88 16.21
N MET A 32 24.73 -30.81 15.76
CA MET A 32 25.88 -30.70 16.67
C MET A 32 25.88 -29.38 17.45
N ARG A 33 25.41 -28.29 16.85
CA ARG A 33 25.46 -26.95 17.43
C ARG A 33 24.31 -26.67 18.40
N TRP A 34 23.13 -27.23 18.13
CA TRP A 34 21.89 -26.88 18.83
C TRP A 34 21.22 -28.04 19.57
N SER A 35 21.79 -29.26 19.53
CA SER A 35 21.22 -30.47 20.13
C SER A 35 20.77 -30.28 21.58
N GLU A 36 21.61 -29.71 22.45
CA GLU A 36 21.29 -29.56 23.87
C GLU A 36 20.08 -28.64 24.11
N ASP A 37 20.00 -27.53 23.38
CA ASP A 37 18.91 -26.59 23.54
C ASP A 37 17.62 -27.08 22.88
N CYS A 38 17.72 -27.70 21.70
CA CYS A 38 16.58 -28.30 21.02
C CYS A 38 15.99 -29.50 21.78
N LYS A 39 16.82 -30.26 22.53
CA LYS A 39 16.34 -31.31 23.44
C LYS A 39 15.46 -30.77 24.57
N LYS A 40 15.78 -29.59 25.11
CA LYS A 40 14.94 -28.96 26.14
C LYS A 40 13.54 -28.67 25.60
N ILE A 41 13.46 -28.10 24.40
CA ILE A 41 12.20 -27.77 23.73
C ILE A 41 11.42 -29.03 23.35
N ASN A 42 12.10 -30.12 22.97
CA ASN A 42 11.47 -31.39 22.61
C ASN A 42 10.53 -31.92 23.70
N THR A 43 10.91 -31.79 24.97
CA THR A 43 10.08 -32.27 26.10
C THR A 43 8.71 -31.60 26.19
N ILE A 44 8.58 -30.38 25.65
CA ILE A 44 7.35 -29.57 25.72
C ILE A 44 6.45 -29.83 24.51
N TYR A 45 7.03 -30.02 23.31
CA TYR A 45 6.28 -30.02 22.05
C TYR A 45 6.27 -31.37 21.31
N SER A 46 6.88 -32.43 21.86
CA SER A 46 7.01 -33.75 21.19
C SER A 46 5.67 -34.27 20.64
N ASP A 47 4.61 -34.15 21.44
CA ASP A 47 3.26 -34.60 21.08
C ASP A 47 2.65 -33.83 19.91
N ALA A 48 3.02 -32.57 19.70
CA ALA A 48 2.49 -31.75 18.61
C ALA A 48 3.15 -32.05 17.25
N PHE A 49 4.34 -32.67 17.26
CA PHE A 49 5.22 -32.80 16.09
C PHE A 49 5.73 -34.23 15.83
N ASN A 50 5.08 -35.27 16.38
CA ASN A 50 5.48 -36.69 16.22
C ASN A 50 6.95 -36.90 16.61
N SER A 51 7.40 -36.29 17.71
CA SER A 51 8.78 -36.38 18.19
C SER A 51 9.85 -35.88 17.19
N LYS A 52 9.46 -35.07 16.20
CA LYS A 52 10.38 -34.42 15.25
C LYS A 52 10.85 -33.05 15.73
N VAL A 53 10.59 -32.66 16.98
CA VAL A 53 10.88 -31.31 17.49
C VAL A 53 12.35 -30.97 17.35
N GLU A 54 13.26 -31.90 17.67
CA GLU A 54 14.70 -31.67 17.55
C GLU A 54 15.11 -31.40 16.11
N TYR A 55 14.62 -32.19 15.15
CA TYR A 55 14.86 -31.97 13.72
C TYR A 55 14.36 -30.58 13.28
N ILE A 56 13.13 -30.22 13.65
CA ILE A 56 12.52 -28.95 13.28
C ILE A 56 13.31 -27.79 13.89
N CYS A 57 13.68 -27.91 15.17
CA CYS A 57 14.45 -26.92 15.90
C CYS A 57 15.83 -26.71 15.27
N ASN A 58 16.60 -27.78 15.05
CA ASN A 58 17.94 -27.71 14.45
C ASN A 58 17.89 -27.06 13.05
N LYS A 59 16.94 -27.48 12.20
CA LYS A 59 16.71 -26.87 10.88
C LYS A 59 16.40 -25.37 10.99
N SER A 60 15.54 -25.00 11.96
CA SER A 60 15.13 -23.61 12.19
C SER A 60 16.31 -22.76 12.62
N MET A 61 17.18 -23.25 13.50
CA MET A 61 18.35 -22.50 13.94
C MET A 61 19.33 -22.22 12.80
N GLY A 62 19.62 -23.23 11.97
CA GLY A 62 20.49 -23.03 10.80
C GLY A 62 19.87 -22.08 9.77
N TYR A 63 18.55 -22.14 9.60
CA TYR A 63 17.82 -21.22 8.74
C TYR A 63 17.92 -19.78 9.24
N LEU A 64 17.63 -19.54 10.51
CA LEU A 64 17.73 -18.22 11.14
C LEU A 64 19.17 -17.69 11.07
N TYR A 65 20.17 -18.54 11.29
CA TYR A 65 21.58 -18.20 11.14
C TYR A 65 21.94 -17.73 9.73
N LYS A 66 21.49 -18.45 8.70
CA LYS A 66 21.74 -18.06 7.30
C LYS A 66 21.04 -16.76 6.94
N ILE A 67 19.76 -16.63 7.27
CA ILE A 67 19.00 -15.39 7.03
C ILE A 67 19.69 -14.20 7.70
N HIS A 68 20.15 -14.37 8.93
CA HIS A 68 20.80 -13.31 9.70
C HIS A 68 22.17 -12.89 9.15
N ASN A 69 22.99 -13.83 8.69
CA ASN A 69 24.40 -13.55 8.36
C ASN A 69 24.69 -13.37 6.85
N GLU A 70 23.86 -13.92 5.96
CA GLU A 70 24.12 -13.94 4.51
C GLU A 70 23.42 -12.79 3.76
N HIS A 71 23.33 -11.60 4.37
CA HIS A 71 22.76 -10.37 3.79
C HIS A 71 21.24 -10.37 3.52
N TYR A 72 20.45 -11.14 4.27
CA TYR A 72 18.98 -11.11 4.18
C TYR A 72 18.29 -10.19 5.20
N ASN A 73 18.98 -9.15 5.73
CA ASN A 73 18.36 -8.20 6.67
C ASN A 73 17.04 -7.59 6.15
N LEU A 74 16.85 -7.50 4.83
CA LEU A 74 15.61 -7.04 4.18
C LEU A 74 14.45 -8.04 4.24
N LEU A 75 14.69 -9.31 4.58
CA LEU A 75 13.71 -10.38 4.63
C LEU A 75 13.36 -10.83 6.04
N GLU A 76 13.97 -10.32 7.12
CA GLU A 76 13.82 -10.88 8.48
C GLU A 76 12.37 -11.15 8.89
N LYS A 77 11.48 -10.14 8.76
CA LYS A 77 10.07 -10.33 9.09
C LYS A 77 9.42 -11.43 8.24
N VAL A 78 9.69 -11.41 6.94
CA VAL A 78 9.15 -12.41 6.00
C VAL A 78 9.72 -13.80 6.29
N ALA A 79 10.98 -13.87 6.73
CA ALA A 79 11.65 -15.10 7.07
C ALA A 79 11.05 -15.76 8.32
N PHE A 80 10.67 -14.97 9.33
CA PHE A 80 9.95 -15.47 10.51
C PHE A 80 8.54 -15.92 10.16
N GLU A 81 7.81 -15.14 9.35
CA GLU A 81 6.48 -15.51 8.86
C GLU A 81 6.54 -16.80 8.01
N TYR A 82 7.56 -16.93 7.16
CA TYR A 82 7.80 -18.15 6.39
C TYR A 82 8.11 -19.35 7.30
N LEU A 83 8.93 -19.16 8.34
CA LEU A 83 9.22 -20.22 9.30
C LEU A 83 7.93 -20.72 9.98
N TYR A 84 7.04 -19.80 10.38
CA TYR A 84 5.74 -20.15 10.95
C TYR A 84 4.89 -20.96 9.96
N TYR A 85 4.82 -20.50 8.71
CA TYR A 85 4.16 -21.24 7.63
C TYR A 85 4.75 -22.63 7.41
N TRP A 86 6.08 -22.76 7.37
CA TRP A 86 6.79 -24.01 7.12
C TRP A 86 6.49 -25.06 8.19
N ILE A 87 6.53 -24.66 9.47
CA ILE A 87 6.15 -25.53 10.60
C ILE A 87 4.67 -25.96 10.46
N TYR A 88 3.79 -24.98 10.21
CA TYR A 88 2.35 -25.22 10.07
C TYR A 88 2.00 -26.17 8.91
N LYS A 89 2.67 -26.04 7.78
CA LYS A 89 2.36 -26.83 6.59
C LYS A 89 2.95 -28.24 6.65
N TYR A 90 4.22 -28.35 7.02
CA TYR A 90 4.99 -29.58 6.77
C TYR A 90 5.19 -30.45 8.01
N HIS A 91 5.03 -29.90 9.22
CA HIS A 91 5.46 -30.59 10.43
C HIS A 91 4.36 -30.82 11.46
N ARG A 92 3.26 -30.07 11.42
CA ARG A 92 2.16 -30.26 12.38
C ARG A 92 1.47 -31.62 12.22
N LYS A 93 1.03 -32.22 13.34
CA LYS A 93 -0.04 -33.24 13.27
C LYS A 93 -1.35 -32.58 12.85
N LYS A 94 -2.22 -33.34 12.19
CA LYS A 94 -3.51 -32.85 11.67
C LYS A 94 -4.39 -32.23 12.76
N GLU A 95 -4.34 -32.79 13.97
CA GLU A 95 -5.11 -32.37 15.15
C GLU A 95 -4.41 -31.30 16.00
N THR A 96 -3.15 -30.94 15.68
CA THR A 96 -2.41 -29.95 16.45
C THR A 96 -3.09 -28.58 16.36
N ASN A 97 -3.40 -28.03 17.53
CA ASN A 97 -3.94 -26.68 17.66
C ASN A 97 -2.93 -25.64 17.15
N ILE A 98 -3.39 -24.68 16.33
CA ILE A 98 -2.54 -23.64 15.73
C ILE A 98 -1.82 -22.82 16.80
N SER A 99 -2.46 -22.58 17.96
CA SER A 99 -1.83 -21.90 19.09
C SER A 99 -0.57 -22.61 19.62
N ILE A 100 -0.49 -23.94 19.55
CA ILE A 100 0.71 -24.70 19.94
C ILE A 100 1.84 -24.44 18.93
N ILE A 101 1.49 -24.38 17.64
CA ILE A 101 2.44 -24.07 16.56
C ILE A 101 2.98 -22.65 16.73
N LYS A 102 2.10 -21.69 17.08
CA LYS A 102 2.49 -20.31 17.36
C LYS A 102 3.48 -20.22 18.53
N LYS A 103 3.17 -20.86 19.66
CA LYS A 103 4.06 -20.91 20.84
C LYS A 103 5.41 -21.54 20.50
N PHE A 104 5.40 -22.66 19.78
CA PHE A 104 6.62 -23.32 19.37
C PHE A 104 7.49 -22.43 18.46
N HIS A 105 6.86 -21.74 17.50
CA HIS A 105 7.53 -20.78 16.64
C HIS A 105 8.16 -19.62 17.42
N GLU A 106 7.44 -19.04 18.38
CA GLU A 106 7.94 -17.99 19.27
C GLU A 106 9.12 -18.47 20.12
N GLU A 107 9.06 -19.70 20.64
CA GLU A 107 10.17 -20.29 21.39
C GLU A 107 11.42 -20.53 20.55
N LEU A 108 11.28 -20.94 19.28
CA LEU A 108 12.42 -21.07 18.38
C LEU A 108 13.12 -19.73 18.15
N ILE A 109 12.35 -18.66 17.93
CA ILE A 109 12.90 -17.31 17.73
C ILE A 109 13.60 -16.85 19.01
N LYS A 110 12.96 -17.04 20.17
CA LYS A 110 13.55 -16.70 21.47
C LYS A 110 14.85 -17.44 21.72
N LEU A 111 14.87 -18.76 21.51
CA LEU A 111 16.07 -19.59 21.70
C LEU A 111 17.22 -19.08 20.83
N TYR A 112 16.95 -18.78 19.56
CA TYR A 112 17.95 -18.28 18.64
C TYR A 112 18.55 -16.94 19.12
N ASN A 113 17.70 -16.02 19.59
CA ASN A 113 18.12 -14.71 20.09
C ASN A 113 18.95 -14.79 21.37
N ASP A 114 18.55 -15.65 22.31
CA ASP A 114 19.26 -15.80 23.58
C ASP A 114 20.71 -16.29 23.38
N LYS A 115 21.00 -16.95 22.25
CA LYS A 115 22.33 -17.52 21.92
C LYS A 115 23.14 -16.66 20.95
N ASN A 116 22.50 -15.95 20.02
CA ASN A 116 23.18 -15.04 19.09
C ASN A 116 23.10 -13.60 19.63
N PHE A 117 24.20 -13.11 20.22
CA PHE A 117 24.39 -11.76 20.77
C PHE A 117 24.23 -10.59 19.75
N SER A 118 23.58 -10.80 18.61
CA SER A 118 23.40 -9.78 17.57
C SER A 118 22.21 -8.86 17.86
N TYR A 119 22.47 -7.56 17.80
CA TYR A 119 21.65 -6.48 18.33
C TYR A 119 20.23 -6.32 17.72
N SER A 120 19.25 -6.18 18.62
CA SER A 120 18.02 -5.36 18.56
C SER A 120 16.82 -5.70 17.65
N ILE A 121 16.94 -6.26 16.43
CA ILE A 121 15.76 -6.33 15.54
C ILE A 121 14.86 -7.55 15.84
N LEU A 122 15.46 -8.71 16.15
CA LEU A 122 14.73 -9.94 16.44
C LEU A 122 13.96 -9.93 17.78
N HIS A 123 14.42 -9.20 18.80
CA HIS A 123 13.80 -9.20 20.13
C HIS A 123 12.37 -8.64 20.16
N ASN A 124 12.00 -7.85 19.15
CA ASN A 124 10.67 -7.23 19.05
C ASN A 124 9.78 -7.93 18.02
N TYR A 125 10.18 -9.09 17.51
CA TYR A 125 9.31 -9.84 16.61
C TYR A 125 8.12 -10.40 17.39
N GLU A 126 6.95 -9.83 17.13
CA GLU A 126 5.67 -10.37 17.54
C GLU A 126 4.98 -11.01 16.33
N ASN A 127 4.64 -12.29 16.45
CA ASN A 127 3.88 -12.96 15.41
C ASN A 127 2.41 -12.49 15.44
N THR A 128 2.09 -11.53 14.56
CA THR A 128 0.74 -10.98 14.43
C THR A 128 -0.14 -11.76 13.46
N ILE A 129 0.35 -12.85 12.83
CA ILE A 129 -0.45 -13.64 11.89
C ILE A 129 -1.53 -14.39 12.67
N SER A 130 -2.79 -14.09 12.36
CA SER A 130 -3.94 -14.85 12.87
C SER A 130 -4.06 -16.23 12.22
N ASP A 131 -4.79 -17.14 12.87
CA ASP A 131 -5.06 -18.48 12.35
C ASP A 131 -5.72 -18.47 10.96
N GLU A 132 -6.61 -17.51 10.71
CA GLU A 132 -7.26 -17.33 9.42
C GLU A 132 -6.28 -16.83 8.35
N GLU A 133 -5.43 -15.87 8.70
CA GLU A 133 -4.40 -15.37 7.80
C GLU A 133 -3.38 -16.44 7.46
N LEU A 134 -3.00 -17.31 8.41
CA LEU A 134 -2.10 -18.43 8.16
C LEU A 134 -2.71 -19.43 7.16
N LYS A 135 -4.00 -19.73 7.28
CA LYS A 135 -4.73 -20.57 6.31
C LYS A 135 -4.77 -19.92 4.93
N LYS A 136 -5.08 -18.62 4.85
CA LYS A 136 -5.09 -17.86 3.58
C LYS A 136 -3.70 -17.82 2.95
N LEU A 137 -2.66 -17.57 3.75
CA LEU A 137 -1.27 -17.56 3.34
C LEU A 137 -0.85 -18.92 2.76
N LYS A 138 -1.28 -20.02 3.39
CA LYS A 138 -1.05 -21.36 2.83
C LYS A 138 -1.68 -21.53 1.46
N ILE A 139 -2.96 -21.20 1.31
CA ILE A 139 -3.67 -21.33 0.02
C ILE A 139 -2.96 -20.47 -1.04
N LEU A 140 -2.62 -19.24 -0.71
CA LEU A 140 -1.94 -18.32 -1.62
C LEU A 140 -0.58 -18.86 -2.06
N TYR A 141 0.25 -19.33 -1.14
CA TYR A 141 1.57 -19.84 -1.52
C TYR A 141 1.49 -21.19 -2.25
N ASP A 142 0.56 -22.07 -1.88
CA ASP A 142 0.32 -23.32 -2.61
C ASP A 142 -0.10 -23.03 -4.06
N ASN A 143 -0.98 -22.05 -4.28
CA ASN A 143 -1.37 -21.61 -5.62
C ASN A 143 -0.22 -20.97 -6.38
N TYR A 144 0.59 -20.13 -5.70
CA TYR A 144 1.78 -19.53 -6.28
C TYR A 144 2.78 -20.59 -6.77
N LYS A 145 3.04 -21.62 -5.97
CA LYS A 145 3.91 -22.75 -6.35
C LYS A 145 3.35 -23.50 -7.55
N SER A 146 2.06 -23.82 -7.55
CA SER A 146 1.40 -24.48 -8.67
C SER A 146 1.48 -23.66 -9.96
N TYR A 147 1.21 -22.34 -9.87
CA TYR A 147 1.30 -21.44 -11.02
C TYR A 147 2.72 -21.41 -11.60
N ASN A 148 3.74 -21.27 -10.76
CA ASN A 148 5.12 -21.25 -11.22
C ASN A 148 5.55 -22.60 -11.82
N LEU A 149 5.12 -23.72 -11.21
CA LEU A 149 5.36 -25.06 -11.76
C LEU A 149 4.77 -25.19 -13.17
N ILE A 150 3.51 -24.78 -13.37
CA ILE A 150 2.86 -24.79 -14.68
C ILE A 150 3.61 -23.89 -15.64
N LYS A 151 3.94 -22.66 -15.23
CA LYS A 151 4.69 -21.70 -16.06
C LYS A 151 6.05 -22.24 -16.49
N ASP A 152 6.74 -22.98 -15.62
CA ASP A 152 8.05 -23.52 -15.92
C ASP A 152 8.00 -24.77 -16.80
N GLN A 153 7.05 -25.67 -16.57
CA GLN A 153 6.90 -26.90 -17.35
C GLN A 153 6.20 -26.70 -18.69
N CYS A 154 5.40 -25.63 -18.83
CA CYS A 154 4.66 -25.29 -20.04
C CYS A 154 5.30 -24.20 -20.89
N LYS A 155 6.62 -24.04 -20.79
CA LYS A 155 7.40 -23.25 -21.76
C LYS A 155 7.32 -23.90 -23.16
N PRO A 156 7.59 -23.17 -24.26
CA PRO A 156 7.46 -23.70 -25.62
C PRO A 156 8.30 -24.96 -25.92
N SER A 157 9.35 -25.21 -25.13
CA SER A 157 10.19 -26.41 -25.18
C SER A 157 9.84 -27.46 -24.11
N GLY A 158 8.69 -27.29 -23.44
CA GLY A 158 8.26 -28.05 -22.27
C GLY A 158 7.53 -29.34 -22.59
N ASN A 159 7.13 -30.07 -21.55
CA ASN A 159 6.44 -31.35 -21.70
C ASN A 159 4.98 -31.12 -22.10
N ASN A 160 4.68 -31.33 -23.38
CA ASN A 160 3.36 -31.11 -23.95
C ASN A 160 2.26 -31.90 -23.25
N ASP A 161 2.55 -33.11 -22.75
CA ASP A 161 1.53 -33.97 -22.14
C ASP A 161 1.04 -33.44 -20.80
N PHE A 162 1.96 -32.98 -19.93
CA PHE A 162 1.62 -32.35 -18.66
C PHE A 162 0.74 -31.11 -18.88
N CYS A 163 1.12 -30.26 -19.83
CA CYS A 163 0.42 -29.01 -20.12
C CYS A 163 -0.93 -29.23 -20.78
N ASN A 164 -1.05 -30.24 -21.64
CA ASN A 164 -2.31 -30.65 -22.24
C ASN A 164 -3.29 -31.17 -21.17
N GLU A 165 -2.80 -31.93 -20.20
CA GLU A 165 -3.63 -32.45 -19.10
C GLU A 165 -4.07 -31.34 -18.15
N ILE A 166 -3.17 -30.42 -17.77
CA ILE A 166 -3.53 -29.23 -16.98
C ILE A 166 -4.58 -28.40 -17.73
N LYS A 167 -4.41 -28.19 -19.03
CA LYS A 167 -5.38 -27.48 -19.87
C LYS A 167 -6.74 -28.19 -19.85
N ARG A 168 -6.76 -29.52 -19.98
CA ARG A 168 -7.98 -30.34 -19.91
C ARG A 168 -8.72 -30.13 -18.58
N ILE A 169 -7.99 -30.16 -17.46
CA ILE A 169 -8.56 -29.92 -16.12
C ILE A 169 -9.10 -28.49 -16.03
N ILE A 170 -8.35 -27.48 -16.49
CA ILE A 170 -8.83 -26.09 -16.51
C ILE A 170 -10.11 -25.99 -17.33
N ASP A 171 -10.15 -26.58 -18.52
CA ASP A 171 -11.33 -26.55 -19.41
C ASP A 171 -12.53 -27.29 -18.81
N GLU A 172 -12.31 -28.36 -18.04
CA GLU A 172 -13.35 -29.14 -17.36
C GLU A 172 -14.03 -28.36 -16.23
N TYR A 173 -13.24 -27.65 -15.42
CA TYR A 173 -13.72 -26.94 -14.24
C TYR A 173 -13.94 -25.44 -14.46
N SER A 174 -13.47 -24.88 -15.57
CA SER A 174 -13.80 -23.52 -15.95
C SER A 174 -15.30 -23.46 -16.25
N PRO A 175 -16.06 -22.55 -15.63
CA PRO A 175 -17.46 -22.40 -15.97
C PRO A 175 -17.56 -22.14 -17.48
N LYS A 176 -18.31 -22.99 -18.19
CA LYS A 176 -18.74 -22.77 -19.58
C LYS A 176 -19.76 -21.62 -19.64
N THR A 177 -19.52 -20.54 -18.90
CA THR A 177 -20.15 -19.27 -19.23
C THR A 177 -19.55 -18.89 -20.56
N TYR A 178 -20.38 -18.95 -21.61
CA TYR A 178 -20.24 -18.05 -22.74
C TYR A 178 -20.18 -16.64 -22.14
N ILE A 179 -18.97 -16.17 -21.86
CA ILE A 179 -18.72 -14.74 -21.84
C ILE A 179 -18.97 -14.38 -23.29
N LYS A 180 -20.21 -13.99 -23.61
CA LYS A 180 -20.52 -13.20 -24.80
C LYS A 180 -19.37 -12.20 -24.86
N PRO A 181 -18.60 -12.13 -25.96
CA PRO A 181 -17.51 -11.16 -26.03
C PRO A 181 -18.14 -9.84 -25.60
N ARG A 182 -17.76 -9.32 -24.43
CA ARG A 182 -17.97 -7.90 -24.20
C ARG A 182 -17.28 -7.30 -25.40
N GLU A 183 -18.09 -6.67 -26.27
CA GLU A 183 -17.63 -5.96 -27.45
C GLU A 183 -16.29 -5.36 -27.08
N THR A 184 -15.24 -5.89 -27.72
CA THR A 184 -13.86 -5.43 -27.64
C THR A 184 -13.57 -4.56 -26.42
N CYS A 185 -12.84 -5.10 -25.43
CA CYS A 185 -11.94 -4.26 -24.65
C CYS A 185 -10.91 -3.65 -25.62
N ILE A 186 -11.33 -2.66 -26.41
CA ILE A 186 -10.48 -1.57 -26.81
C ILE A 186 -9.93 -1.06 -25.49
N SER A 187 -8.61 -1.01 -25.39
CA SER A 187 -7.89 -0.43 -24.27
C SER A 187 -8.34 1.01 -24.04
N LYS A 188 -9.46 1.20 -23.35
CA LYS A 188 -9.78 2.40 -22.60
C LYS A 188 -9.42 2.05 -21.18
N GLU A 189 -8.22 2.52 -20.83
CA GLU A 189 -7.68 2.72 -19.50
C GLU A 189 -8.00 1.64 -18.46
N LEU A 190 -6.93 0.94 -18.07
CA LEU A 190 -6.69 0.38 -16.75
C LEU A 190 -7.69 0.95 -15.72
N HIS A 191 -8.74 0.18 -15.40
CA HIS A 191 -9.57 0.44 -14.22
C HIS A 191 -8.70 0.20 -12.99
N ASN A 192 -7.81 1.15 -12.70
CA ASN A 192 -7.41 1.42 -11.36
C ASN A 192 -8.72 1.64 -10.60
N CYS A 193 -8.94 0.87 -9.53
CA CYS A 193 -9.76 1.34 -8.43
C CYS A 193 -9.08 2.60 -7.89
N LYS A 194 -9.26 3.71 -8.61
CA LYS A 194 -8.88 5.04 -8.20
C LYS A 194 -9.90 5.37 -7.13
N ASN A 195 -9.55 5.14 -5.87
CA ASN A 195 -10.23 5.83 -4.78
C ASN A 195 -10.31 7.29 -5.23
N ASN A 196 -11.51 7.88 -5.28
CA ASN A 196 -11.70 9.25 -5.70
C ASN A 196 -10.94 10.16 -4.73
N ILE A 197 -9.64 10.39 -4.97
CA ILE A 197 -8.75 11.25 -4.17
C ILE A 197 -9.29 12.69 -4.15
N VAL A 198 -10.12 13.03 -5.13
CA VAL A 198 -10.86 14.28 -5.22
C VAL A 198 -11.77 14.50 -3.99
N VAL A 199 -12.45 13.46 -3.50
CA VAL A 199 -13.41 13.60 -2.37
C VAL A 199 -12.70 13.93 -1.04
N PRO A 200 -11.65 13.22 -0.58
CA PRO A 200 -10.92 13.58 0.63
C PRO A 200 -10.07 14.85 0.49
N LEU A 201 -9.85 15.37 -0.72
CA LEU A 201 -9.21 16.68 -0.94
C LEU A 201 -10.22 17.85 -0.89
N ILE A 202 -11.46 17.65 -1.36
CA ILE A 202 -12.49 18.70 -1.34
C ILE A 202 -12.94 19.03 0.09
N ILE A 203 -13.08 18.02 0.96
CA ILE A 203 -13.54 18.20 2.35
C ILE A 203 -12.67 19.19 3.15
N PRO A 204 -11.34 19.03 3.24
CA PRO A 204 -10.51 19.97 3.99
C PRO A 204 -10.51 21.38 3.38
N ILE A 205 -10.54 21.51 2.05
CA ILE A 205 -10.61 22.81 1.36
C ILE A 205 -11.91 23.54 1.73
N PHE A 206 -13.05 22.84 1.71
CA PHE A 206 -14.33 23.41 2.13
C PHE A 206 -14.34 23.85 3.59
N ILE A 207 -13.76 23.04 4.50
CA ILE A 207 -13.67 23.38 5.93
C ILE A 207 -12.83 24.66 6.13
N ILE A 208 -11.69 24.79 5.45
CA ILE A 208 -10.83 25.98 5.51
C ILE A 208 -11.57 27.22 4.99
N LEU A 209 -12.32 27.09 3.90
CA LEU A 209 -13.11 28.19 3.33
C LEU A 209 -14.20 28.66 4.29
N VAL A 210 -14.93 27.72 4.92
CA VAL A 210 -15.97 28.05 5.89
C VAL A 210 -15.38 28.73 7.12
N LEU A 211 -14.28 28.21 7.68
CA LEU A 211 -13.60 28.83 8.81
C LEU A 211 -13.11 30.25 8.49
N SER A 212 -12.53 30.45 7.30
CA SER A 212 -12.08 31.77 6.83
C SER A 212 -13.25 32.76 6.70
N PHE A 213 -14.39 32.29 6.21
CA PHE A 213 -15.59 33.11 6.07
C PHE A 213 -16.20 33.48 7.43
N LEU A 214 -16.25 32.54 8.37
CA LEU A 214 -16.69 32.81 9.75
C LEU A 214 -15.77 33.81 10.44
N TRP A 215 -14.45 33.68 10.29
CA TRP A 215 -13.48 34.67 10.79
C TRP A 215 -13.70 36.05 10.18
N PHE A 216 -13.98 36.15 8.89
CA PHE A 216 -14.29 37.42 8.24
C PHE A 216 -15.57 38.06 8.78
N ILE A 217 -16.62 37.26 8.99
CA ILE A 217 -17.88 37.71 9.60
C ILE A 217 -17.64 38.20 11.03
N ILE A 218 -16.91 37.43 11.85
CA ILE A 218 -16.56 37.81 13.21
C ILE A 218 -15.73 39.09 13.20
N TYR A 219 -14.70 39.19 12.35
CA TYR A 219 -13.89 40.40 12.21
C TYR A 219 -14.72 41.65 11.88
N LYS A 220 -15.72 41.50 10.99
CA LYS A 220 -16.63 42.58 10.60
C LYS A 220 -17.65 42.94 11.69
N LEU A 221 -18.08 41.97 12.50
CA LEU A 221 -19.09 42.14 13.57
C LEU A 221 -18.50 42.45 14.96
N THR A 222 -17.19 42.24 15.15
CA THR A 222 -16.45 42.62 16.36
C THR A 222 -16.12 44.13 16.28
N PRO A 223 -16.03 44.88 17.40
CA PRO A 223 -15.82 46.33 17.44
C PRO A 223 -14.56 46.88 16.72
N TYR A 224 -13.73 46.03 16.10
CA TYR A 224 -12.66 46.44 15.19
C TYR A 224 -13.17 46.93 13.82
N GLY A 225 -14.36 46.48 13.35
CA GLY A 225 -14.94 46.92 12.08
C GLY A 225 -15.33 48.40 12.06
N SER A 226 -15.79 48.93 13.19
CA SER A 226 -16.12 50.36 13.33
C SER A 226 -14.86 51.24 13.28
N TYR A 227 -13.73 50.75 13.78
CA TYR A 227 -12.44 51.46 13.73
C TYR A 227 -11.93 51.63 12.29
N LEU A 228 -11.99 50.57 11.48
CA LEU A 228 -11.62 50.62 10.07
C LEU A 228 -12.56 51.51 9.24
N SER A 229 -13.87 51.43 9.48
CA SER A 229 -14.86 52.29 8.80
C SER A 229 -14.56 53.78 9.07
N ASN A 230 -14.20 54.13 10.30
CA ASN A 230 -13.83 55.49 10.67
C ASN A 230 -12.52 55.93 10.00
N MET A 231 -11.52 55.04 9.88
CA MET A 231 -10.30 55.34 9.13
C MET A 231 -10.58 55.60 7.64
N ILE A 232 -11.45 54.79 7.02
CA ILE A 232 -11.82 54.94 5.59
C ILE A 232 -12.57 56.27 5.37
N LYS A 233 -13.51 56.64 6.27
CA LYS A 233 -14.21 57.94 6.20
C LYS A 233 -13.25 59.13 6.29
N ARG A 234 -12.26 59.07 7.18
CA ARG A 234 -11.23 60.13 7.31
C ARG A 234 -10.44 60.31 6.01
N LYS A 235 -10.03 59.20 5.37
CA LYS A 235 -9.28 59.25 4.11
C LYS A 235 -10.13 59.76 2.93
N ARG A 236 -11.42 59.37 2.85
CA ARG A 236 -12.35 59.87 1.83
C ARG A 236 -12.57 61.38 1.93
N ASN A 237 -12.76 61.91 3.14
CA ASN A 237 -12.93 63.35 3.33
C ASN A 237 -11.70 64.15 2.87
N SER A 238 -10.49 63.62 3.10
CA SER A 238 -9.24 64.25 2.63
C SER A 238 -9.11 64.23 1.10
N CYS A 239 -9.58 63.19 0.41
CA CYS A 239 -9.62 63.17 -1.06
C CYS A 239 -10.66 64.15 -1.60
N ASN A 240 -11.82 64.26 -0.97
CA ASN A 240 -12.86 65.20 -1.40
C ASN A 240 -12.39 66.66 -1.28
N SER A 241 -11.65 67.02 -0.22
CA SER A 241 -11.10 68.37 -0.08
C SER A 241 -10.06 68.69 -1.16
N ILE A 242 -9.23 67.71 -1.54
CA ILE A 242 -8.26 67.86 -2.64
C ILE A 242 -9.00 67.98 -3.99
N TYR A 243 -10.03 67.16 -4.24
CA TYR A 243 -10.78 67.19 -5.49
C TYR A 243 -11.54 68.52 -5.72
N GLU A 244 -12.12 69.11 -4.67
CA GLU A 244 -12.73 70.44 -4.77
C GLU A 244 -11.69 71.52 -5.10
N GLU A 245 -10.48 71.42 -4.55
CA GLU A 245 -9.36 72.31 -4.87
C GLU A 245 -8.96 72.20 -6.36
N TRP A 246 -8.86 70.98 -6.91
CA TRP A 246 -8.56 70.76 -8.34
C TRP A 246 -9.65 71.27 -9.29
N ASN A 247 -10.93 71.02 -8.97
CA ASN A 247 -12.04 71.50 -9.81
C ASN A 247 -12.17 73.03 -9.85
N SER A 248 -11.67 73.74 -8.83
CA SER A 248 -11.64 75.20 -8.83
C SER A 248 -10.59 75.79 -9.80
N LEU A 249 -9.58 75.00 -10.17
CA LEU A 249 -8.46 75.44 -11.02
C LEU A 249 -8.70 75.15 -12.52
N GLU A 250 -9.59 74.22 -12.88
CA GLU A 250 -9.72 73.69 -14.24
C GLU A 250 -10.83 74.36 -15.09
N SER A 251 -11.68 75.22 -14.53
CA SER A 251 -12.83 75.79 -15.25
C SER A 251 -12.51 76.94 -16.23
N SER A 252 -11.24 77.28 -16.49
CA SER A 252 -10.89 78.51 -17.23
C SER A 252 -10.57 78.32 -18.72
N GLU A 253 -10.38 77.11 -19.27
CA GLU A 253 -9.73 77.00 -20.60
C GLU A 253 -10.43 76.26 -21.76
N ILE A 254 -11.65 75.71 -21.66
CA ILE A 254 -12.24 74.99 -22.82
C ILE A 254 -13.67 75.46 -23.11
N SER A 255 -13.78 76.64 -23.73
CA SER A 255 -14.97 77.08 -24.46
C SER A 255 -14.58 77.57 -25.86
N ARG A 256 -15.43 77.25 -26.85
CA ARG A 256 -15.35 77.49 -28.32
C ARG A 256 -14.92 76.26 -29.12
N TYR A 257 -15.91 75.50 -29.60
CA TYR A 257 -16.21 75.27 -31.03
C TYR A 257 -17.48 74.43 -31.10
N ALA A 258 -18.60 75.10 -31.35
CA ALA A 258 -19.93 74.54 -31.44
C ALA A 258 -20.37 74.38 -32.91
N SER A 259 -21.16 73.33 -33.16
CA SER A 259 -22.34 73.29 -34.03
C SER A 259 -22.23 73.36 -35.58
N ASN A 260 -22.82 72.32 -36.20
CA ASN A 260 -23.79 72.33 -37.31
C ASN A 260 -23.40 72.01 -38.77
N ASP A 261 -24.43 71.47 -39.47
CA ASP A 261 -24.66 71.29 -40.93
C ASP A 261 -24.02 70.08 -41.66
N GLY A 262 -24.68 69.35 -42.58
CA GLY A 262 -26.02 69.42 -43.17
C GLY A 262 -26.16 68.41 -44.35
N LYS A 263 -27.39 67.88 -44.55
CA LYS A 263 -28.04 67.25 -45.73
C LYS A 263 -27.23 67.06 -47.04
N TYR A 264 -27.38 65.91 -47.75
CA TYR A 264 -27.80 65.78 -49.18
C TYR A 264 -28.25 64.33 -49.52
N ASN A 265 -29.00 64.18 -50.64
CA ASN A 265 -30.16 63.29 -50.87
C ASN A 265 -30.07 62.52 -52.22
N VAL A 266 -30.50 61.23 -52.27
CA VAL A 266 -31.15 60.40 -53.35
C VAL A 266 -30.56 60.37 -54.81
N LEU A 267 -30.78 59.42 -55.74
CA LEU A 267 -31.57 58.18 -55.99
C LEU A 267 -30.95 57.50 -57.26
N TYR A 268 -31.08 56.19 -57.48
CA TYR A 268 -30.99 55.58 -58.83
C TYR A 268 -32.07 54.51 -59.02
N ASN A 269 -32.82 54.62 -60.13
CA ASN A 269 -33.82 53.67 -60.62
C ASN A 269 -33.18 52.66 -61.59
N TYR A 270 -33.69 51.43 -61.63
CA TYR A 270 -33.86 50.69 -62.90
C TYR A 270 -35.03 49.70 -62.84
N THR A 271 -35.96 49.91 -63.79
CA THR A 271 -37.12 49.11 -64.29
C THR A 271 -38.16 48.59 -63.31
#